data_AF-A0A7U3YLL9-F1
#
_entry.id   AF-A0A7U3YLL9-F1
#
_cell.length_a   1.000
_cell.length_b   1.000
_cell.length_c   1.000
_cell.angle_alpha   90.00
_cell.angle_beta   90.00
_cell.angle_gamma   90.00
#
_symmetry.space_group_name_H-M   'P 1'
#
loop_
_entity.id
_entity.type
_entity.pdbx_description
1 polymer ?
#
loop_
_entity_poly.entity_id
_entity_poly.type
_entity_poly.pdbx_seq_one_letter_code
_entity_poly.pdbx_strand_id
1 'polypeptide(L)' 'MTQEKKKEVCPTCGGKKVLEGVCETSSEWQGKTPDGQVCTPDQKCPTCKGKGYVES' A
#
# COMPACT_ATOMS: atom_id res chain seq x y z
N MET A 1 2.58 -22.62 28.12
CA MET A 1 3.10 -21.37 27.54
C MET A 1 2.03 -20.85 26.59
N THR A 2 1.42 -19.71 26.92
CA THR A 2 0.34 -19.10 26.11
C THR A 2 0.97 -18.61 24.81
N GLN A 3 0.51 -19.14 23.68
CA GLN A 3 0.89 -18.64 22.36
C GLN A 3 0.26 -17.25 22.21
N GLU A 4 1.02 -16.22 22.60
CA GLU A 4 0.69 -14.84 22.27
C GLU A 4 0.76 -14.73 20.75
N LYS A 5 -0.41 -14.68 20.08
CA LYS A 5 -0.51 -14.31 18.67
C LYS A 5 0.15 -12.95 18.49
N LYS A 6 1.42 -12.95 18.09
CA LYS A 6 2.16 -11.73 17.78
C LYS A 6 1.46 -11.09 16.59
N LYS A 7 0.79 -9.97 16.85
CA LYS A 7 0.26 -9.11 15.81
C LYS A 7 1.46 -8.43 15.17
N GLU A 8 1.91 -8.95 14.05
CA GLU A 8 3.01 -8.34 13.33
C GLU A 8 2.48 -7.16 12.51
N VAL A 9 3.22 -6.06 12.52
CA VAL A 9 2.88 -4.89 11.69
C VAL A 9 2.81 -5.36 10.24
N CYS A 10 1.76 -4.96 9.53
CA CYS A 10 1.56 -5.44 8.17
C CYS A 10 2.75 -5.01 7.30
N PRO A 11 3.55 -5.94 6.77
CA PRO A 11 4.79 -5.61 6.07
C PRO A 11 4.54 -4.87 4.75
N THR A 12 3.36 -5.06 4.16
CA THR A 12 2.98 -4.46 2.88
C THR A 12 2.64 -2.97 3.00
N CYS A 13 2.02 -2.54 4.10
CA CYS A 13 1.66 -1.13 4.31
C CYS A 13 2.38 -0.48 5.50
N GLY A 14 3.29 -1.20 6.17
CA GLY A 14 3.97 -0.72 7.37
C GLY A 14 3.02 -0.33 8.51
N GLY A 15 1.82 -0.91 8.55
CA GLY A 15 0.78 -0.55 9.51
C GLY A 15 -0.11 0.63 9.13
N LYS A 16 0.10 1.25 7.96
CA LYS A 16 -0.71 2.38 7.48
C LYS A 16 -2.13 2.01 7.04
N LYS A 17 -2.48 0.72 7.00
CA LYS A 17 -3.80 0.15 6.61
C LYS A 17 -4.18 0.37 5.14
N VAL A 18 -3.69 1.43 4.52
CA VAL A 18 -3.77 1.74 3.10
C VAL A 18 -2.36 1.76 2.51
N LEU A 19 -2.27 1.45 1.23
CA LEU A 19 -1.10 1.68 0.40
C LEU A 19 -1.24 3.10 -0.12
N GLU A 20 -0.30 3.96 0.27
CA GLU A 20 -0.26 5.32 -0.26
C GLU A 20 -0.08 5.26 -1.77
N GLY A 21 -0.95 5.99 -2.44
CA GLY A 21 -0.86 6.21 -3.87
C GLY A 21 0.49 6.81 -4.22
N VAL A 22 1.17 6.22 -5.20
CA VAL A 22 2.40 6.76 -5.74
C VAL A 22 2.10 7.51 -7.02
N CYS A 23 2.66 8.70 -7.14
CA CYS A 23 2.69 9.45 -8.38
C CYS A 23 3.92 8.99 -9.16
N GLU A 24 3.69 8.11 -10.12
CA GLU A 24 4.75 7.64 -11.01
C GLU A 24 4.61 8.33 -12.38
N THR A 25 5.73 8.88 -12.83
CA THR A 25 5.88 9.40 -14.20
C THR A 25 6.33 8.24 -15.06
N SER A 26 5.36 7.47 -15.56
CA SER A 26 5.64 6.36 -16.46
C SER A 26 6.03 6.89 -17.85
N SER A 27 7.20 6.53 -18.36
CA SER A 27 7.65 6.96 -19.70
C SER A 27 6.70 6.50 -20.83
N GLU A 28 5.89 5.44 -20.62
CA GLU A 28 4.82 5.04 -21.55
C GLU A 28 3.64 6.03 -21.63
N TRP A 29 3.50 6.92 -20.65
CA TRP A 29 2.44 7.93 -20.56
C TRP A 29 2.96 9.35 -20.76
N GLN A 30 4.30 9.55 -20.79
CA GLN A 30 4.92 10.79 -21.24
C GLN A 30 4.49 11.07 -22.69
N GLY A 31 3.61 12.06 -22.85
CA GLY A 31 3.06 12.46 -24.15
C GLY A 31 1.56 12.26 -24.32
N LYS A 32 0.89 11.54 -23.41
CA LYS A 32 -0.58 11.33 -23.46
C LYS A 32 -1.37 12.30 -22.58
N THR A 33 -0.73 12.87 -21.56
CA THR A 33 -1.25 13.97 -20.73
C THR A 33 -0.17 15.06 -20.59
N PRO A 34 -0.55 16.34 -20.42
CA PRO A 34 0.42 17.45 -20.33
C PRO A 34 1.41 17.29 -19.17
N ASP A 35 1.04 16.58 -18.11
CA ASP A 35 1.89 16.34 -16.94
C ASP A 35 2.57 14.96 -16.93
N GLY A 36 2.14 13.99 -17.75
CA GLY A 36 2.73 12.64 -17.84
C GLY A 36 2.73 11.82 -16.54
N GLN A 37 2.26 12.40 -15.44
CA GLN A 37 2.29 11.84 -14.10
C GLN A 37 0.96 11.13 -13.83
N VAL A 38 1.04 9.83 -13.52
CA VAL A 38 -0.11 9.04 -13.10
C VAL A 38 0.01 8.82 -11.60
N CYS A 39 -0.86 9.49 -10.84
CA CYS A 39 -1.01 9.22 -9.42
C CYS A 39 -1.98 8.06 -9.24
N THR A 40 -1.48 6.94 -8.74
CA THR A 40 -2.35 5.89 -8.23
C THR A 40 -3.07 6.41 -6.99
N PRO A 41 -4.39 6.19 -6.84
CA PRO A 41 -5.09 6.55 -5.60
C PRO A 41 -4.63 5.66 -4.45
N ASP A 42 -4.84 6.10 -3.21
CA ASP A 42 -4.65 5.22 -2.07
C ASP A 42 -5.54 3.98 -2.19
N GLN A 43 -4.98 2.81 -1.93
CA GLN A 43 -5.68 1.55 -2.03
C GLN A 43 -5.65 0.85 -0.67
N LYS A 44 -6.78 0.24 -0.27
CA LYS A 44 -6.79 -0.57 0.95
C LYS A 44 -5.74 -1.67 0.86
N CYS A 45 -4.89 -1.78 1.88
CA CYS A 45 -3.83 -2.77 1.89
C CYS A 45 -4.45 -4.18 1.81
N PRO A 46 -4.19 -4.96 0.76
CA PRO A 46 -4.84 -6.25 0.56
C PRO A 46 -4.40 -7.28 1.61
N THR A 47 -3.15 -7.17 2.08
CA THR A 47 -2.53 -8.09 3.04
C THR A 47 -3.19 -8.04 4.41
N CYS A 48 -3.38 -6.84 4.97
CA CYS A 48 -4.07 -6.69 6.25
C CYS A 48 -5.55 -6.33 6.10
N LYS A 49 -6.07 -6.18 4.87
CA LYS A 49 -7.46 -5.74 4.58
C LYS A 49 -7.87 -4.47 5.35
N GLY A 50 -6.95 -3.53 5.54
CA GLY A 50 -7.18 -2.31 6.32
C GLY A 50 -7.06 -2.47 7.84
N LYS A 51 -6.58 -3.62 8.35
CA LYS A 51 -6.34 -3.82 9.79
C LYS A 51 -5.05 -3.16 10.28
N GLY A 52 -4.02 -3.08 9.42
CA GLY A 52 -2.71 -2.52 9.77
C GLY A 52 -1.76 -3.52 10.44
N TYR A 53 -2.21 -4.74 10.68
CA TYR A 53 -1.39 -5.83 11.21
C TYR A 53 -1.84 -7.15 10.60
N VAL A 54 -0.91 -8.10 10.54
CA VAL A 54 -1.16 -9.50 10.20
C VAL A 54 -1.03 -10.33 11.48
N GLU A 55 -1.95 -11.28 11.66
CA GLU A 55 -1.78 -12.29 12.70
C GLU A 55 -0.97 -13.42 12.09
N SER A 56 0.28 -13.56 12.54
CA SER A 56 1.16 -14.69 12.24
C SER A 56 0.82 -15.88 13.14
#